data_AF-A0A5Q4GT66-F1
#
_entry.id   AF-A0A5Q4GT66-F1
#
_cell.length_a   1.000
_cell.length_b   1.000
_cell.length_c   1.000
_cell.angle_alpha   90.00
_cell.angle_beta   90.00
_cell.angle_gamma   90.00
#
_symmetry.space_group_name_H-M   'P 1'
#
loop_
_entity.id
_entity.type
_entity.pdbx_description
1 polymer ?
#
loop_
_entity_poly.entity_id
_entity_poly.type
_entity_poly.pdbx_seq_one_letter_code
_entity_poly.pdbx_strand_id
1 'polypeptide(L)'
;MSVSGDSLIATAYPHRFETKPAIGSLVTPRASSAGRAHIRYSMPGQDRLWHWNDTSSEFLLAMDRHTDEIRWVRQARYGFRHNADGTVLWHRQDEFSRGPLALHAAQRRILPVSLDIVTGEPVERENPVTGELEPWSFAINKSCGTRNVSRHLMTFRSSMASYHDLQHESGTTDLSGVRAGCTNNMITADGVLNVPDYTRSCSCAYQLQTSFGLVPMPDIEIRTISTYADPEPGSIRRVGINFGAPGTRIADGLMWINYPRRQHVAAPRVVVQVETVDERLDIVRAADGPQRAYVAEFRGVATEPGRPLVIEFPARDGSIHPPLLCGVETRLEE
;
A
#
# COMPACT_ATOMS: atom_id res chain seq x y z
N MET A 1 26.73 -0.08 -17.86
CA MET A 1 27.01 1.25 -17.28
C MET A 1 25.65 1.95 -17.21
N SER A 2 25.07 2.05 -16.01
CA SER A 2 23.70 2.53 -15.77
C SER A 2 23.69 4.05 -15.72
N VAL A 3 22.82 4.69 -16.51
CA VAL A 3 22.63 6.14 -16.55
C VAL A 3 21.36 6.48 -15.76
N SER A 4 21.41 6.46 -14.43
CA SER A 4 20.32 7.03 -13.62
C SER A 4 20.83 7.40 -12.22
N GLY A 5 21.30 8.63 -12.08
CA GLY A 5 21.67 9.22 -10.78
C GLY A 5 21.37 10.72 -10.74
N ASP A 6 21.94 11.46 -11.69
CA ASP A 6 22.10 12.92 -11.53
C ASP A 6 21.27 13.77 -12.50
N SER A 7 20.53 13.15 -13.43
CA SER A 7 19.77 13.86 -14.47
C SER A 7 18.31 13.43 -14.48
N LEU A 8 17.40 14.41 -14.51
CA LEU A 8 15.97 14.22 -14.71
C LEU A 8 15.62 14.55 -16.17
N ILE A 9 14.98 13.61 -16.86
CA ILE A 9 14.37 13.84 -18.18
C ILE A 9 12.89 14.07 -17.96
N ALA A 10 12.41 15.26 -18.31
CA ALA A 10 11.03 15.67 -18.12
C ALA A 10 10.38 16.05 -19.45
N THR A 11 9.12 15.66 -19.61
CA THR A 11 8.28 16.16 -20.69
C THR A 11 7.56 17.41 -20.20
N ALA A 12 7.65 18.50 -20.95
CA ALA A 12 7.24 19.81 -20.46
C ALA A 12 6.20 20.47 -21.36
N TYR A 13 5.22 21.09 -20.70
CA TYR A 13 4.33 22.09 -21.27
C TYR A 13 4.75 23.47 -20.77
N PRO A 14 5.29 24.36 -21.61
CA PRO A 14 5.85 25.64 -21.17
C PRO A 14 4.79 26.63 -20.66
N HIS A 15 3.48 26.33 -20.77
CA HIS A 15 2.43 27.21 -20.28
C HIS A 15 2.11 27.05 -18.78
N ARG A 16 2.68 26.06 -18.08
CA ARG A 16 2.51 25.86 -16.62
C ARG A 16 3.73 26.25 -15.78
N PHE A 17 4.87 26.49 -16.39
CA PHE A 17 6.10 26.94 -15.73
C PHE A 17 6.49 28.26 -16.39
N GLU A 18 6.14 29.38 -15.75
CA GLU A 18 6.04 30.71 -16.39
C GLU A 18 7.38 31.34 -16.83
N THR A 19 8.51 30.67 -16.62
CA THR A 19 9.80 31.08 -17.14
C THR A 19 10.17 30.27 -18.38
N LYS A 20 9.83 30.81 -19.56
CA LYS A 20 10.40 30.33 -20.82
C LYS A 20 11.93 30.41 -20.71
N PRO A 21 12.68 29.31 -20.91
CA PRO A 21 14.13 29.39 -20.97
C PRO A 21 14.54 30.37 -22.08
N ALA A 22 15.49 31.24 -21.76
CA ALA A 22 15.96 32.28 -22.67
C ALA A 22 16.77 31.65 -23.81
N ILE A 23 16.06 31.15 -24.82
CA ILE A 23 16.65 30.75 -26.10
C ILE A 23 15.99 31.64 -27.14
N GLY A 24 16.81 32.47 -27.79
CA GLY A 24 16.38 33.47 -28.76
C GLY A 24 15.56 32.84 -29.89
N SER A 25 14.53 33.59 -30.31
CA SER A 25 13.60 33.32 -31.42
C SER A 25 12.55 32.21 -31.22
N LEU A 26 11.52 32.45 -30.39
CA LEU A 26 10.23 31.76 -30.52
C LEU A 26 9.06 32.71 -30.21
N VAL A 27 8.27 33.03 -31.25
CA VAL A 27 6.96 33.70 -31.12
C VAL A 27 5.86 32.64 -31.19
N THR A 28 5.02 32.56 -30.17
CA THR A 28 3.78 31.77 -30.18
C THR A 28 2.60 32.75 -30.26
N PRO A 29 1.67 32.65 -31.23
CA PRO A 29 0.51 33.52 -31.27
C PRO A 29 -0.46 33.15 -30.15
N ARG A 30 -0.93 34.14 -29.38
CA ARG A 30 -2.06 34.00 -28.46
C ARG A 30 -3.35 33.84 -29.28
N ALA A 31 -4.15 32.83 -28.98
CA ALA A 31 -5.58 32.87 -29.25
C ALA A 31 -6.35 32.72 -27.93
N SER A 32 -7.20 33.70 -27.69
CA SER A 32 -7.97 33.94 -26.49
C SER A 32 -9.17 33.00 -26.33
N SER A 33 -9.53 32.78 -25.07
CA SER A 33 -10.86 32.49 -24.53
C SER A 33 -12.05 32.53 -25.50
N ALA A 34 -12.64 31.36 -25.76
CA ALA A 34 -14.08 31.06 -25.73
C ALA A 34 -14.43 29.92 -26.70
N GLY A 35 -15.08 28.87 -26.19
CA GLY A 35 -15.80 27.89 -27.00
C GLY A 35 -15.08 26.56 -27.22
N ARG A 36 -15.64 25.50 -26.62
CA ARG A 36 -15.27 24.10 -26.88
C ARG A 36 -15.27 23.81 -28.39
N ALA A 37 -14.21 23.17 -28.89
CA ALA A 37 -14.24 22.48 -30.17
C ALA A 37 -13.40 21.20 -30.10
N HIS A 38 -14.06 20.05 -30.25
CA HIS A 38 -13.41 18.79 -30.60
C HIS A 38 -12.71 18.95 -31.95
N ILE A 39 -11.42 18.63 -32.02
CA ILE A 39 -10.70 18.64 -33.30
C ILE A 39 -11.06 17.37 -34.09
N ARG A 40 -11.82 17.56 -35.17
CA ARG A 40 -11.96 16.59 -36.26
C ARG A 40 -10.72 16.68 -37.14
N TYR A 41 -10.14 15.52 -37.47
CA TYR A 41 -9.12 15.41 -38.51
C TYR A 41 -9.77 15.56 -39.89
N SER A 42 -9.16 16.37 -40.75
CA SER A 42 -9.26 16.21 -42.20
C SER A 42 -8.02 16.81 -42.87
N MET A 43 -7.28 15.94 -43.56
CA MET A 43 -6.43 16.28 -44.70
C MET A 43 -7.30 16.02 -45.94
N PRO A 44 -7.31 16.85 -47.00
CA PRO A 44 -6.09 17.25 -47.73
C PRO A 44 -6.05 18.73 -48.19
N GLY A 45 -4.83 19.28 -48.27
CA GLY A 45 -4.55 20.52 -49.00
C GLY A 45 -4.34 21.81 -48.18
N GLN A 46 -3.90 21.75 -46.91
CA GLN A 46 -3.61 22.97 -46.13
C GLN A 46 -2.22 23.00 -45.47
N ASP A 47 -1.48 24.06 -45.77
CA ASP A 47 -0.09 24.40 -45.41
C ASP A 47 0.16 24.77 -43.94
N ARG A 48 -0.52 24.14 -42.98
CA ARG A 48 -0.11 24.20 -41.57
C ARG A 48 -0.20 22.82 -40.95
N LEU A 49 0.95 22.17 -40.84
CA LEU A 49 1.10 20.96 -40.06
C LEU A 49 0.89 21.30 -38.58
N TRP A 50 -0.29 20.99 -38.06
CA TRP A 50 -0.56 20.99 -36.63
C TRP A 50 0.07 19.72 -36.03
N HIS A 51 1.18 19.87 -35.32
CA HIS A 51 2.03 18.76 -34.86
C HIS A 51 1.76 18.28 -33.42
N TRP A 52 0.73 18.84 -32.78
CA TRP A 52 0.37 18.65 -31.38
C TRP A 52 -1.14 18.46 -31.26
N ASN A 53 -1.56 17.57 -30.35
CA ASN A 53 -2.96 17.15 -30.23
C ASN A 53 -3.47 17.12 -28.77
N ASP A 54 -2.97 18.00 -27.90
CA ASP A 54 -3.28 18.09 -26.45
C ASP A 54 -2.88 16.86 -25.60
N THR A 55 -2.54 15.75 -26.24
CA THR A 55 -2.20 14.45 -25.61
C THR A 55 -0.72 14.06 -25.82
N SER A 56 0.08 14.96 -26.38
CA SER A 56 1.51 14.78 -26.64
C SER A 56 2.30 16.00 -26.12
N SER A 57 3.52 15.76 -25.65
CA SER A 57 4.41 16.82 -25.20
C SER A 57 5.14 17.47 -26.39
N GLU A 58 5.21 18.79 -26.40
CA GLU A 58 5.89 19.55 -27.45
C GLU A 58 7.42 19.61 -27.23
N PHE A 59 7.85 19.53 -25.96
CA PHE A 59 9.25 19.64 -25.56
C PHE A 59 9.70 18.46 -24.70
N LEU A 60 10.94 18.06 -24.92
CA LEU A 60 11.73 17.21 -24.03
C LEU A 60 12.88 18.05 -23.47
N LEU A 61 13.09 18.01 -22.17
CA LEU A 61 14.24 18.64 -21.53
C LEU A 61 14.96 17.67 -20.61
N ALA A 62 16.28 17.81 -20.51
CA ALA A 62 17.06 17.19 -19.46
C ALA A 62 17.58 18.29 -18.54
N MET A 63 17.38 18.11 -17.24
CA MET A 63 17.88 19.00 -16.21
C MET A 63 18.69 18.24 -15.18
N ASP A 64 19.68 18.90 -14.61
CA ASP A 64 20.34 18.44 -13.40
C ASP A 64 19.35 18.52 -12.23
N ARG A 65 19.13 17.39 -11.55
CA ARG A 65 18.07 17.30 -10.53
C ARG A 65 18.44 17.93 -9.18
N HIS A 66 19.69 18.33 -8.99
CA HIS A 66 20.20 18.91 -7.74
C HIS A 66 20.37 20.41 -7.84
N THR A 67 20.59 20.92 -9.04
CA THR A 67 20.86 22.35 -9.32
C THR A 67 19.75 23.04 -10.11
N ASP A 68 18.76 22.28 -10.60
CA ASP A 68 17.69 22.73 -11.50
C ASP A 68 18.20 23.33 -12.84
N GLU A 69 19.47 23.10 -13.18
CA GLU A 69 20.06 23.56 -14.42
C GLU A 69 19.57 22.74 -15.62
N ILE A 70 18.95 23.40 -16.61
CA ILE A 70 18.53 22.76 -17.86
C ILE A 70 19.76 22.55 -18.75
N ARG A 71 20.16 21.29 -18.92
CA ARG A 71 21.33 20.91 -19.72
C ARG A 71 21.05 20.94 -21.21
N TRP A 72 19.84 20.57 -21.62
CA TRP A 72 19.41 20.72 -23.01
C TRP A 72 17.88 20.67 -23.15
N VAL A 73 17.39 21.21 -24.27
CA VAL A 73 15.99 21.14 -24.71
C VAL A 73 15.91 20.64 -26.16
N ARG A 74 14.90 19.85 -26.46
CA ARG A 74 14.55 19.41 -27.82
C ARG A 74 13.06 19.63 -28.07
N GLN A 75 12.74 20.36 -29.13
CA GLN A 75 11.37 20.48 -29.63
C GLN A 75 11.07 19.32 -30.57
N ALA A 76 9.91 18.71 -30.40
CA ALA A 76 9.49 17.58 -31.22
C ALA A 76 9.10 18.04 -32.64
N ARG A 77 9.55 17.31 -33.68
CA ARG A 77 9.06 17.51 -35.07
C ARG A 77 7.66 16.89 -35.28
N TYR A 78 7.34 15.89 -34.47
CA TYR A 78 6.01 15.27 -34.31
C TYR A 78 5.82 15.15 -32.79
N GLY A 79 4.67 15.57 -32.24
CA GLY A 79 4.47 15.62 -30.79
C GLY A 79 4.94 14.34 -30.10
N PHE A 80 5.73 14.47 -29.03
CA PHE A 80 6.13 13.33 -28.21
C PHE A 80 4.87 12.81 -27.51
N ARG A 81 4.14 11.90 -28.16
CA ARG A 81 3.27 10.99 -27.39
C ARG A 81 4.18 10.24 -26.44
N HIS A 82 3.68 9.92 -25.24
CA HIS A 82 4.41 9.19 -24.20
C HIS A 82 4.63 7.73 -24.63
N ASN A 83 5.25 7.53 -25.78
CA ASN A 83 5.63 6.26 -26.35
C ASN A 83 7.15 6.32 -26.34
N ALA A 84 7.74 5.60 -25.39
CA ALA A 84 9.14 5.25 -25.50
C ALA A 84 9.37 4.58 -26.86
N ASP A 85 10.49 4.87 -27.49
CA ASP A 85 11.08 4.03 -28.52
C ASP A 85 11.28 2.63 -27.95
N GLY A 86 10.36 1.71 -28.26
CA GLY A 86 10.38 0.38 -27.69
C GLY A 86 9.35 -0.55 -28.33
N THR A 87 9.64 -1.85 -28.25
CA THR A 87 8.66 -2.88 -28.59
C THR A 87 7.61 -2.93 -27.48
N VAL A 88 6.33 -2.87 -27.87
CA VAL A 88 5.22 -3.11 -26.93
C VAL A 88 5.36 -4.53 -26.39
N LEU A 89 5.56 -4.68 -25.08
CA LEU A 89 5.67 -5.98 -24.42
C LEU A 89 4.31 -6.67 -24.32
N TRP A 90 3.27 -5.91 -23.97
CA TRP A 90 1.90 -6.39 -23.87
C TRP A 90 0.91 -5.20 -23.91
N HIS A 91 -0.35 -5.50 -24.17
CA HIS A 91 -1.46 -4.54 -24.12
C HIS A 91 -2.66 -5.20 -23.44
N ARG A 92 -3.29 -4.46 -22.52
CA ARG A 92 -4.47 -4.91 -21.79
C ARG A 92 -5.47 -3.76 -21.69
N GLN A 93 -6.74 -4.07 -21.93
CA GLN A 93 -7.83 -3.10 -21.81
C GLN A 93 -8.78 -3.58 -20.72
N ASP A 94 -8.64 -2.99 -19.53
CA ASP A 94 -9.51 -3.25 -18.39
C ASP A 94 -10.23 -1.97 -17.97
N GLU A 95 -11.46 -2.10 -17.47
CA GLU A 95 -12.14 -0.99 -16.82
C GLU A 95 -11.66 -0.85 -15.38
N PHE A 96 -10.95 0.24 -15.10
CA PHE A 96 -10.54 0.57 -13.74
C PHE A 96 -11.27 1.82 -13.23
N SER A 97 -12.17 1.62 -12.27
CA SER A 97 -13.07 2.66 -11.78
C SER A 97 -12.51 3.51 -10.63
N ARG A 98 -11.28 3.24 -10.15
CA ARG A 98 -10.84 3.73 -8.83
C ARG A 98 -9.64 4.69 -8.83
N GLY A 99 -9.46 5.54 -9.83
CA GLY A 99 -8.40 6.58 -9.83
C GLY A 99 -7.12 6.18 -10.58
N PRO A 100 -6.04 6.97 -10.50
CA PRO A 100 -4.83 6.73 -11.29
C PRO A 100 -4.12 5.44 -10.88
N LEU A 101 -3.46 4.81 -11.85
CA LEU A 101 -2.54 3.70 -11.64
C LEU A 101 -1.17 4.22 -11.21
N ALA A 102 -0.44 3.42 -10.44
CA ALA A 102 0.93 3.71 -10.03
C ALA A 102 1.87 2.58 -10.44
N LEU A 103 3.08 2.95 -10.84
CA LEU A 103 4.16 2.00 -11.12
C LEU A 103 5.02 1.83 -9.86
N HIS A 104 5.08 0.61 -9.34
CA HIS A 104 5.88 0.24 -8.19
C HIS A 104 7.14 -0.50 -8.65
N ALA A 105 8.18 0.26 -9.00
CA ALA A 105 9.40 -0.28 -9.61
C ALA A 105 10.06 -1.39 -8.78
N ALA A 106 10.16 -1.22 -7.46
CA ALA A 106 10.84 -2.18 -6.58
C ALA A 106 10.12 -3.53 -6.48
N GLN A 107 8.80 -3.57 -6.70
CA GLN A 107 8.00 -4.81 -6.73
C GLN A 107 7.62 -5.22 -8.15
N ARG A 108 8.05 -4.46 -9.17
CA ARG A 108 7.66 -4.65 -10.56
C ARG A 108 6.14 -4.73 -10.76
N ARG A 109 5.37 -3.93 -10.02
CA ARG A 109 3.90 -3.98 -10.00
C ARG A 109 3.23 -2.71 -10.51
N ILE A 110 2.08 -2.85 -11.16
CA ILE A 110 1.11 -1.78 -11.42
C ILE A 110 0.06 -1.84 -10.33
N LEU A 111 -0.05 -0.78 -9.52
CA LEU A 111 -1.00 -0.72 -8.41
C LEU A 111 -2.20 0.18 -8.74
N PRO A 112 -3.37 -0.13 -8.17
CA PRO A 112 -3.63 -1.21 -7.21
C PRO A 112 -4.21 -2.48 -7.85
N VAL A 113 -4.16 -2.61 -9.18
CA VAL A 113 -4.62 -3.81 -9.90
C VAL A 113 -3.66 -5.00 -9.73
N SER A 114 -2.45 -4.74 -9.25
CA SER A 114 -1.37 -5.70 -9.03
C SER A 114 -1.05 -6.52 -10.27
N LEU A 115 -0.63 -5.85 -11.34
CA LEU A 115 -0.12 -6.49 -12.55
C LEU A 115 1.40 -6.37 -12.63
N ASP A 116 2.09 -7.38 -13.14
CA ASP A 116 3.52 -7.28 -13.43
C ASP A 116 3.75 -6.27 -14.56
N ILE A 117 4.69 -5.33 -14.36
CA ILE A 117 4.94 -4.25 -15.32
C ILE A 117 5.41 -4.78 -16.70
N VAL A 118 6.09 -5.92 -16.73
CA VAL A 118 6.75 -6.45 -17.94
C VAL A 118 5.90 -7.52 -18.62
N THR A 119 5.12 -8.31 -17.88
CA THR A 119 4.27 -9.36 -18.47
C THR A 119 2.80 -8.97 -18.60
N GLY A 120 2.29 -8.06 -17.76
CA GLY A 120 0.87 -7.70 -17.71
C GLY A 120 -0.01 -8.71 -16.98
N GLU A 121 0.60 -9.76 -16.44
CA GLU A 121 -0.09 -10.81 -15.69
C GLU A 121 -0.34 -10.38 -14.23
N PRO A 122 -1.42 -10.86 -13.59
CA PRO A 122 -1.66 -10.63 -12.17
C PRO A 122 -0.48 -11.13 -11.32
N VAL A 123 -0.06 -10.33 -10.35
CA VAL A 123 0.95 -10.75 -9.39
C VAL A 123 0.28 -11.43 -8.20
N GLU A 124 0.68 -12.66 -7.95
CA GLU A 124 0.29 -13.44 -6.79
C GLU A 124 1.10 -13.05 -5.55
N ARG A 125 0.62 -13.46 -4.39
CA ARG A 125 1.34 -13.38 -3.12
C ARG A 125 1.28 -14.73 -2.42
N GLU A 126 2.33 -15.04 -1.66
CA GLU A 126 2.31 -16.19 -0.77
C GLU A 126 1.46 -15.88 0.46
N ASN A 127 0.56 -16.80 0.81
CA ASN A 127 -0.23 -16.74 2.02
C ASN A 127 0.68 -17.15 3.21
N PRO A 128 0.92 -16.28 4.19
CA PRO A 128 1.86 -16.57 5.28
C PRO A 128 1.36 -17.65 6.27
N VAL A 129 0.09 -18.05 6.19
CA VAL A 129 -0.49 -19.11 7.04
C VAL A 129 -0.32 -20.49 6.39
N THR A 130 -0.53 -20.58 5.07
CA THR A 130 -0.54 -21.86 4.32
C THR A 130 0.68 -22.06 3.43
N GLY A 131 1.40 -20.99 3.08
CA GLY A 131 2.47 -20.94 2.09
C GLY A 131 2.02 -21.26 0.66
N GLU A 132 0.73 -21.12 0.38
CA GLU A 132 0.16 -21.25 -0.97
C GLU A 132 0.13 -19.89 -1.67
N LEU A 133 0.20 -19.88 -3.00
CA LEU A 133 0.07 -18.65 -3.78
C LEU A 133 -1.42 -18.30 -3.95
N GLU A 134 -1.76 -17.02 -3.75
CA GLU A 134 -3.09 -16.47 -3.96
C GLU A 134 -3.03 -15.12 -4.68
N PRO A 135 -4.10 -14.71 -5.39
CA PRO A 135 -4.16 -13.39 -6.01
C PRO A 135 -3.98 -12.26 -4.98
N TRP A 136 -3.12 -11.29 -5.29
CA TRP A 136 -2.93 -10.15 -4.42
C TRP A 136 -4.20 -9.28 -4.35
N SER A 137 -4.57 -8.87 -3.15
CA SER A 137 -5.64 -7.92 -2.91
C SER A 137 -5.36 -7.13 -1.63
N PHE A 138 -6.10 -6.06 -1.41
CA PHE A 138 -5.98 -5.25 -0.19
C PHE A 138 -7.35 -4.82 0.31
N ALA A 139 -7.46 -4.67 1.63
CA ALA A 139 -8.71 -4.28 2.25
C ALA A 139 -8.98 -2.80 1.96
N ILE A 140 -10.17 -2.53 1.45
CA ILE A 140 -10.67 -1.18 1.23
C ILE A 140 -12.17 -1.14 1.49
N ASN A 141 -12.60 -0.16 2.27
CA ASN A 141 -14.00 0.10 2.57
C ASN A 141 -14.55 1.14 1.58
N LYS A 142 -15.40 2.07 2.02
CA LYS A 142 -15.95 3.18 1.21
C LYS A 142 -14.81 4.04 0.66
N SER A 143 -14.36 3.68 -0.54
CA SER A 143 -13.25 4.29 -1.25
C SER A 143 -13.75 5.43 -2.12
N CYS A 144 -13.14 6.60 -1.99
CA CYS A 144 -13.23 7.66 -2.98
C CYS A 144 -11.92 8.47 -3.00
N GLY A 145 -11.56 9.01 -4.16
CA GLY A 145 -10.34 9.80 -4.33
C GLY A 145 -9.12 9.05 -4.85
N THR A 146 -8.03 9.78 -5.08
CA THR A 146 -6.80 9.26 -5.68
C THR A 146 -5.97 8.43 -4.70
N ARG A 147 -5.00 7.66 -5.20
CA ARG A 147 -4.03 6.94 -4.36
C ARG A 147 -2.64 7.53 -4.57
N ASN A 148 -1.84 7.60 -3.51
CA ASN A 148 -0.42 7.87 -3.64
C ASN A 148 0.34 6.61 -3.24
N VAL A 149 1.34 6.25 -4.04
CA VAL A 149 2.11 5.03 -3.86
C VAL A 149 3.58 5.40 -3.69
N SER A 150 4.19 4.84 -2.66
CA SER A 150 5.63 4.87 -2.42
C SER A 150 6.20 3.45 -2.44
N ARG A 151 7.50 3.33 -2.18
CA ARG A 151 8.17 2.03 -2.02
C ARG A 151 7.61 1.16 -0.89
N HIS A 152 7.07 1.77 0.16
CA HIS A 152 6.71 1.07 1.39
C HIS A 152 5.21 1.16 1.71
N LEU A 153 4.54 2.22 1.26
CA LEU A 153 3.13 2.48 1.57
C LEU A 153 2.34 2.79 0.30
N MET A 154 1.16 2.21 0.19
CA MET A 154 0.10 2.72 -0.69
C MET A 154 -0.94 3.42 0.17
N THR A 155 -1.10 4.73 -0.01
CA THR A 155 -2.03 5.56 0.74
C THR A 155 -3.31 5.81 -0.06
N PHE A 156 -4.44 5.83 0.65
CA PHE A 156 -5.75 6.04 0.04
C PHE A 156 -6.79 6.43 1.10
N ARG A 157 -7.99 6.74 0.64
CA ARG A 157 -9.15 6.91 1.50
C ARG A 157 -9.98 5.64 1.54
N SER A 158 -10.31 5.19 2.74
CA SER A 158 -11.19 4.05 2.99
C SER A 158 -12.08 4.37 4.20
N SER A 159 -13.14 5.15 3.98
CA SER A 159 -13.93 5.81 5.05
C SER A 159 -13.17 6.81 5.92
N MET A 160 -11.85 6.66 6.10
CA MET A 160 -10.92 7.62 6.71
C MET A 160 -9.58 7.58 5.95
N ALA A 161 -8.57 8.28 6.43
CA ALA A 161 -7.21 8.17 5.93
C ALA A 161 -6.65 6.77 6.22
N SER A 162 -6.11 6.11 5.20
CA SER A 162 -5.68 4.70 5.30
C SER A 162 -4.45 4.45 4.45
N TYR A 163 -3.63 3.49 4.86
CA TYR A 163 -2.53 3.00 4.04
C TYR A 163 -2.46 1.49 4.07
N HIS A 164 -1.96 0.92 2.98
CA HIS A 164 -1.56 -0.47 2.89
C HIS A 164 -0.05 -0.58 3.02
N ASP A 165 0.40 -1.50 3.87
CA ASP A 165 1.80 -1.83 4.08
C ASP A 165 2.33 -2.69 2.94
N LEU A 166 3.01 -2.06 1.98
CA LEU A 166 3.65 -2.74 0.86
C LEU A 166 4.98 -3.38 1.27
N GLN A 167 5.55 -3.04 2.43
CA GLN A 167 6.84 -3.58 2.86
C GLN A 167 6.70 -5.00 3.40
N HIS A 168 5.75 -5.22 4.32
CA HIS A 168 5.53 -6.53 4.94
C HIS A 168 4.30 -7.25 4.41
N GLU A 169 3.52 -6.62 3.52
CA GLU A 169 2.25 -7.16 3.02
C GLU A 169 1.27 -7.49 4.17
N SER A 170 1.39 -6.77 5.29
CA SER A 170 0.64 -7.05 6.52
C SER A 170 -0.85 -6.69 6.38
N GLY A 171 -1.19 -5.77 5.49
CA GLY A 171 -2.57 -5.37 5.19
C GLY A 171 -2.78 -3.86 5.21
N THR A 172 -4.05 -3.46 5.31
CA THR A 172 -4.47 -2.06 5.38
C THR A 172 -4.64 -1.61 6.83
N THR A 173 -4.19 -0.42 7.17
CA THR A 173 -4.49 0.21 8.45
C THR A 173 -5.08 1.60 8.26
N ASP A 174 -5.84 2.04 9.25
CA ASP A 174 -6.61 3.27 9.24
C ASP A 174 -6.06 4.26 10.28
N LEU A 175 -5.83 5.50 9.85
CA LEU A 175 -5.54 6.64 10.71
C LEU A 175 -6.87 7.21 11.22
N SER A 176 -7.29 6.71 12.38
CA SER A 176 -8.57 7.03 13.00
C SER A 176 -8.77 8.53 13.19
N GLY A 177 -9.94 9.03 12.82
CA GLY A 177 -10.32 10.44 12.96
C GLY A 177 -9.66 11.39 11.96
N VAL A 178 -8.83 10.89 11.04
CA VAL A 178 -8.16 11.68 10.01
C VAL A 178 -8.92 11.58 8.69
N ARG A 179 -9.11 12.72 8.03
CA ARG A 179 -9.64 12.78 6.67
C ARG A 179 -8.53 12.58 5.64
N ALA A 180 -8.67 11.57 4.77
CA ALA A 180 -8.06 11.61 3.45
C ALA A 180 -8.93 12.42 2.47
N GLY A 181 -8.32 13.34 1.74
CA GLY A 181 -8.96 14.19 0.73
C GLY A 181 -9.43 13.42 -0.51
N CYS A 182 -10.32 14.02 -1.30
CA CYS A 182 -10.73 13.47 -2.60
C CYS A 182 -9.56 13.49 -3.61
N THR A 183 -8.72 14.50 -3.52
CA THR A 183 -7.33 14.41 -3.95
C THR A 183 -6.56 13.99 -2.70
N ASN A 184 -5.95 12.80 -2.73
CA ASN A 184 -5.33 12.25 -1.55
C ASN A 184 -4.16 13.12 -1.08
N ASN A 185 -4.30 13.63 0.15
CA ASN A 185 -3.40 14.53 0.83
C ASN A 185 -2.33 13.78 1.65
N MET A 186 -2.31 12.44 1.63
CA MET A 186 -1.28 11.67 2.33
C MET A 186 -0.08 11.47 1.40
N ILE A 187 0.99 12.21 1.65
CA ILE A 187 2.18 12.29 0.79
C ILE A 187 3.39 11.71 1.50
N THR A 188 3.88 10.60 0.98
CA THR A 188 5.13 9.96 1.42
C THR A 188 6.31 10.64 0.72
N ALA A 189 7.15 11.33 1.48
CA ALA A 189 8.32 12.03 0.97
C ALA A 189 9.43 12.05 2.02
N ASP A 190 10.66 11.72 1.59
CA ASP A 190 11.87 11.82 2.41
C ASP A 190 11.78 11.16 3.80
N GLY A 191 11.20 9.96 3.85
CA GLY A 191 11.02 9.20 5.10
C GLY A 191 9.86 9.68 5.99
N VAL A 192 9.11 10.70 5.58
CA VAL A 192 7.95 11.23 6.31
C VAL A 192 6.66 10.98 5.54
N LEU A 193 5.62 10.53 6.24
CA LEU A 193 4.24 10.58 5.75
C LEU A 193 3.62 11.91 6.15
N ASN A 194 3.58 12.84 5.19
CA ASN A 194 3.00 14.18 5.35
C ASN A 194 1.49 14.12 5.13
N VAL A 195 0.71 14.67 6.06
CA VAL A 195 -0.75 14.71 6.00
C VAL A 195 -1.22 16.16 6.23
N PRO A 196 -1.12 17.05 5.22
CA PRO A 196 -1.72 18.39 5.28
C PRO A 196 -3.24 18.36 5.48
N ASP A 197 -3.76 19.31 6.25
CA ASP A 197 -5.19 19.42 6.56
C ASP A 197 -6.01 19.83 5.32
N TYR A 198 -6.98 18.99 4.95
CA TYR A 198 -7.92 19.19 3.85
C TYR A 198 -9.38 19.29 4.35
N THR A 199 -9.56 19.59 5.65
CA THR A 199 -10.89 19.63 6.29
C THR A 199 -11.51 21.03 6.33
N ARG A 200 -10.72 22.11 6.22
CA ARG A 200 -11.22 23.49 6.39
C ARG A 200 -12.41 23.89 5.51
N SER A 201 -12.48 23.36 4.29
CA SER A 201 -13.58 23.62 3.35
C SER A 201 -14.61 22.48 3.29
N CYS A 202 -14.59 21.55 4.25
CA CYS A 202 -15.44 20.36 4.23
C CYS A 202 -16.34 20.25 5.47
N SER A 203 -17.55 19.74 5.27
CA SER A 203 -18.54 19.47 6.31
C SER A 203 -18.43 18.09 6.97
N CYS A 204 -17.40 17.30 6.65
CA CYS A 204 -17.24 15.97 7.23
C CYS A 204 -16.81 16.03 8.70
N ALA A 205 -17.43 15.22 9.55
CA ALA A 205 -17.22 15.17 10.99
C ALA A 205 -15.97 14.38 11.43
N TYR A 206 -14.84 14.54 10.75
CA TYR A 206 -13.56 13.97 11.19
C TYR A 206 -12.99 14.80 12.35
N GLN A 207 -12.53 14.13 13.40
CA GLN A 207 -12.10 14.77 14.65
C GLN A 207 -10.75 15.49 14.50
N LEU A 208 -9.87 15.00 13.64
CA LEU A 208 -8.53 15.54 13.46
C LEU A 208 -8.51 16.49 12.25
N GLN A 209 -8.66 17.78 12.56
CA GLN A 209 -8.63 18.90 11.60
C GLN A 209 -7.30 19.66 11.69
N THR A 210 -6.20 18.95 11.49
CA THR A 210 -4.85 19.52 11.59
C THR A 210 -3.90 18.86 10.60
N SER A 211 -2.84 19.59 10.25
CA SER A 211 -1.74 19.05 9.46
C SER A 211 -0.75 18.36 10.40
N PHE A 212 -0.26 17.18 10.03
CA PHE A 212 0.76 16.47 10.79
C PHE A 212 1.66 15.64 9.87
N GLY A 213 2.80 15.22 10.40
CA GLY A 213 3.72 14.29 9.75
C GLY A 213 3.93 13.08 10.65
N LEU A 214 4.05 11.89 10.05
CA LEU A 214 4.40 10.66 10.74
C LEU A 214 5.74 10.16 10.23
N VAL A 215 6.56 9.66 11.15
CA VAL A 215 7.83 8.98 10.85
C VAL A 215 7.69 7.50 11.16
N PRO A 216 8.41 6.62 10.44
CA PRO A 216 8.38 5.20 10.74
C PRO A 216 8.94 4.94 12.14
N MET A 217 8.19 4.19 12.94
CA MET A 217 8.61 3.71 14.25
C MET A 217 8.50 2.18 14.25
N PRO A 218 9.59 1.46 13.92
CA PRO A 218 9.55 0.00 13.74
C PRO A 218 9.16 -0.75 15.02
N ASP A 219 9.40 -0.16 16.20
CA ASP A 219 9.05 -0.75 17.49
C ASP A 219 7.54 -0.63 17.81
N ILE A 220 6.78 0.16 17.04
CA ILE A 220 5.34 0.28 17.24
C ILE A 220 4.63 -0.85 16.52
N GLU A 221 3.83 -1.59 17.27
CA GLU A 221 2.99 -2.64 16.73
C GLU A 221 1.89 -2.06 15.84
N ILE A 222 2.02 -2.23 14.52
CA ILE A 222 0.98 -1.86 13.55
C ILE A 222 -0.02 -3.00 13.44
N ARG A 223 -1.30 -2.65 13.52
CA ARG A 223 -2.42 -3.60 13.36
C ARG A 223 -3.17 -3.28 12.09
N THR A 224 -3.40 -4.33 11.30
CA THR A 224 -3.94 -4.24 9.96
C THR A 224 -5.21 -5.06 9.81
N ILE A 225 -5.92 -4.75 8.73
CA ILE A 225 -7.00 -5.51 8.15
C ILE A 225 -6.39 -6.22 6.95
N SER A 226 -6.44 -7.54 6.96
CA SER A 226 -5.86 -8.35 5.89
C SER A 226 -6.93 -9.04 5.04
N THR A 227 -6.56 -9.37 3.81
CA THR A 227 -7.40 -10.06 2.82
C THR A 227 -6.87 -11.44 2.46
N TYR A 228 -5.91 -11.99 3.22
CA TYR A 228 -5.46 -13.37 3.00
C TYR A 228 -6.63 -14.34 3.13
N ALA A 229 -6.64 -15.36 2.28
CA ALA A 229 -7.69 -16.37 2.28
C ALA A 229 -7.70 -17.16 3.59
N ASP A 230 -8.88 -17.69 3.92
CA ASP A 230 -9.03 -18.63 5.02
C ASP A 230 -8.29 -19.92 4.66
N PRO A 231 -7.50 -20.51 5.59
CA PRO A 231 -6.82 -21.77 5.33
C PRO A 231 -7.83 -22.93 5.25
N GLU A 232 -7.65 -23.82 4.29
CA GLU A 232 -8.37 -25.10 4.25
C GLU A 232 -7.98 -25.98 5.45
N PRO A 233 -8.86 -26.88 5.92
CA PRO A 233 -8.53 -27.80 7.02
C PRO A 233 -7.23 -28.57 6.76
N GLY A 234 -6.27 -28.48 7.69
CA GLY A 234 -4.97 -29.14 7.59
C GLY A 234 -3.92 -28.43 6.73
N SER A 235 -4.23 -27.29 6.10
CA SER A 235 -3.28 -26.51 5.29
C SER A 235 -2.42 -25.52 6.09
N ILE A 236 -2.73 -25.31 7.37
CA ILE A 236 -2.01 -24.37 8.24
C ILE A 236 -0.58 -24.89 8.48
N ARG A 237 0.42 -24.14 8.02
CA ARG A 237 1.84 -24.44 8.25
C ARG A 237 2.37 -23.73 9.50
N ARG A 238 2.05 -22.44 9.65
CA ARG A 238 2.46 -21.62 10.81
C ARG A 238 1.51 -20.45 10.97
N VAL A 239 1.08 -20.16 12.19
CA VAL A 239 0.26 -18.98 12.50
C VAL A 239 0.47 -18.56 13.96
N GLY A 240 0.51 -17.25 14.19
CA GLY A 240 0.52 -16.67 15.53
C GLY A 240 -0.89 -16.29 15.96
N ILE A 241 -1.29 -16.64 17.19
CA ILE A 241 -2.57 -16.22 17.76
C ILE A 241 -2.33 -15.06 18.72
N ASN A 242 -3.03 -13.94 18.51
CA ASN A 242 -2.88 -12.72 19.31
C ASN A 242 -4.18 -12.36 20.03
N PHE A 243 -4.20 -12.57 21.34
CA PHE A 243 -5.39 -12.43 22.17
C PHE A 243 -5.72 -10.96 22.46
N GLY A 244 -6.96 -10.55 22.21
CA GLY A 244 -7.46 -9.19 22.41
C GLY A 244 -7.07 -8.19 21.31
N ALA A 245 -6.22 -8.58 20.36
CA ALA A 245 -5.74 -7.70 19.31
C ALA A 245 -6.86 -7.04 18.48
N PRO A 246 -6.66 -5.79 18.02
CA PRO A 246 -7.64 -5.11 17.18
C PRO A 246 -7.58 -5.57 15.71
N GLY A 247 -6.54 -6.29 15.29
CA GLY A 247 -6.39 -6.81 13.92
C GLY A 247 -5.16 -7.67 13.74
N THR A 248 -4.84 -7.97 12.48
CA THR A 248 -3.69 -8.81 12.09
C THR A 248 -2.39 -8.03 12.10
N ARG A 249 -1.26 -8.73 12.05
CA ARG A 249 0.03 -8.16 11.65
C ARG A 249 0.94 -9.24 11.11
N ILE A 250 1.98 -8.85 10.38
CA ILE A 250 3.09 -9.74 10.02
C ILE A 250 4.34 -9.24 10.74
N ALA A 251 5.03 -10.14 11.43
CA ALA A 251 6.36 -9.88 11.96
C ALA A 251 7.21 -11.15 11.81
N ASP A 252 8.45 -10.99 11.36
CA ASP A 252 9.40 -12.09 11.14
C ASP A 252 8.82 -13.22 10.27
N GLY A 253 8.04 -12.84 9.25
CA GLY A 253 7.34 -13.75 8.35
C GLY A 253 6.14 -14.48 8.96
N LEU A 254 5.86 -14.31 10.26
CA LEU A 254 4.72 -14.91 10.93
C LEU A 254 3.51 -13.98 10.88
N MET A 255 2.39 -14.50 10.37
CA MET A 255 1.10 -13.82 10.50
C MET A 255 0.51 -14.04 11.89
N TRP A 256 0.32 -12.93 12.60
CA TRP A 256 -0.40 -12.87 13.86
C TRP A 256 -1.86 -12.49 13.59
N ILE A 257 -2.79 -13.37 13.89
CA ILE A 257 -4.22 -13.13 13.76
C ILE A 257 -4.85 -12.73 15.10
N ASN A 258 -5.88 -11.89 15.06
CA ASN A 258 -6.60 -11.49 16.27
C ASN A 258 -7.56 -12.58 16.76
N TYR A 259 -7.56 -12.82 18.06
CA TYR A 259 -8.51 -13.72 18.73
C TYR A 259 -9.07 -13.10 20.03
N PRO A 260 -10.36 -13.25 20.36
CA PRO A 260 -11.41 -13.75 19.50
C PRO A 260 -11.55 -12.84 18.27
N ARG A 261 -12.05 -13.42 17.18
CA ARG A 261 -12.21 -12.67 15.93
C ARG A 261 -13.19 -11.52 16.14
N ARG A 262 -12.76 -10.29 15.83
CA ARG A 262 -13.66 -9.14 15.74
C ARG A 262 -14.42 -9.22 14.41
N GLN A 263 -15.75 -9.19 14.46
CA GLN A 263 -16.59 -9.38 13.27
C GLN A 263 -16.28 -8.40 12.13
N HIS A 264 -15.91 -7.17 12.46
CA HIS A 264 -15.67 -6.08 11.51
C HIS A 264 -14.22 -5.94 11.02
N VAL A 265 -13.34 -6.87 11.42
CA VAL A 265 -11.93 -6.85 11.04
C VAL A 265 -11.67 -8.09 10.18
N ALA A 266 -11.37 -7.88 8.90
CA ALA A 266 -11.00 -8.96 8.01
C ALA A 266 -9.61 -9.52 8.39
N ALA A 267 -9.57 -10.84 8.50
CA ALA A 267 -8.43 -11.66 8.89
C ALA A 267 -8.76 -13.11 8.51
N PRO A 268 -7.75 -13.93 8.15
CA PRO A 268 -7.96 -15.36 7.94
C PRO A 268 -8.64 -16.02 9.12
N ARG A 269 -9.64 -16.85 8.85
CA ARG A 269 -10.37 -17.62 9.85
C ARG A 269 -9.59 -18.88 10.18
N VAL A 270 -8.86 -18.82 11.29
CA VAL A 270 -8.32 -20.01 11.93
C VAL A 270 -9.27 -20.40 13.06
N VAL A 271 -9.78 -21.63 13.00
CA VAL A 271 -10.56 -22.20 14.10
C VAL A 271 -9.60 -22.53 15.23
N VAL A 272 -9.62 -21.71 16.28
CA VAL A 272 -8.90 -21.97 17.52
C VAL A 272 -9.89 -22.54 18.52
N GLN A 273 -9.75 -23.82 18.83
CA GLN A 273 -10.38 -24.44 19.99
C GLN A 273 -9.35 -24.48 21.12
N VAL A 274 -9.81 -24.32 22.37
CA VAL A 274 -8.96 -24.06 23.55
C VAL A 274 -9.31 -25.15 24.62
N GLU A 275 -8.36 -26.05 25.01
CA GLU A 275 -8.42 -27.06 26.13
C GLU A 275 -7.05 -27.19 26.86
N THR A 276 -7.03 -27.39 28.19
CA THR A 276 -5.87 -27.11 29.07
C THR A 276 -4.70 -28.06 28.86
N VAL A 277 -3.47 -27.53 28.79
CA VAL A 277 -2.25 -28.37 28.68
C VAL A 277 -1.39 -28.36 29.95
N ASP A 278 -1.63 -27.47 30.92
CA ASP A 278 -0.97 -27.53 32.23
C ASP A 278 -1.78 -26.84 33.33
N GLU A 279 -2.16 -27.60 34.37
CA GLU A 279 -2.92 -27.11 35.53
C GLU A 279 -2.08 -26.26 36.50
N ARG A 280 -0.77 -26.06 36.25
CA ARG A 280 0.18 -25.51 37.23
C ARG A 280 1.00 -24.29 36.81
N LEU A 281 0.77 -23.71 35.62
CA LEU A 281 1.53 -22.54 35.17
C LEU A 281 1.16 -21.27 35.95
N ASP A 282 2.04 -20.83 36.85
CA ASP A 282 2.00 -19.52 37.49
C ASP A 282 2.90 -18.54 36.71
N ILE A 283 2.27 -17.71 35.88
CA ILE A 283 2.99 -16.77 35.00
C ILE A 283 3.75 -15.69 35.77
N VAL A 284 3.28 -15.26 36.94
CA VAL A 284 3.96 -14.22 37.74
C VAL A 284 5.23 -14.78 38.33
N ARG A 285 5.17 -16.02 38.85
CA ARG A 285 6.34 -16.72 39.36
C ARG A 285 7.33 -17.05 38.24
N ALA A 286 6.86 -17.51 37.09
CA ALA A 286 7.71 -17.88 35.97
C ALA A 286 8.38 -16.66 35.30
N ALA A 287 7.72 -15.49 35.30
CA ALA A 287 8.25 -14.23 34.79
C ALA A 287 9.14 -13.45 35.77
N ASP A 288 9.38 -13.99 36.98
CA ASP A 288 10.08 -13.29 38.07
C ASP A 288 9.43 -11.93 38.43
N GLY A 289 8.09 -11.90 38.45
CA GLY A 289 7.31 -10.73 38.87
C GLY A 289 6.24 -10.28 37.86
N PRO A 290 5.37 -9.33 38.27
CA PRO A 290 4.28 -8.85 37.44
C PRO A 290 4.78 -7.95 36.29
N GLN A 291 3.96 -7.84 35.22
CA GLN A 291 4.22 -6.99 34.05
C GLN A 291 5.52 -7.29 33.29
N ARG A 292 5.99 -8.54 33.34
CA ARG A 292 7.15 -9.01 32.59
C ARG A 292 6.72 -10.01 31.53
N ALA A 293 7.38 -9.96 30.37
CA ALA A 293 7.14 -10.92 29.31
C ALA A 293 7.68 -12.28 29.74
N TYR A 294 6.89 -13.33 29.52
CA TYR A 294 7.29 -14.71 29.72
C TYR A 294 6.91 -15.52 28.48
N VAL A 295 7.86 -16.31 27.97
CA VAL A 295 7.69 -17.19 26.81
C VAL A 295 8.01 -18.60 27.27
N ALA A 296 7.06 -19.52 27.10
CA ALA A 296 7.25 -20.94 27.33
C ALA A 296 7.16 -21.69 26.00
N GLU A 297 8.07 -22.65 25.79
CA GLU A 297 8.06 -23.55 24.63
C GLU A 297 7.66 -24.96 25.09
N PHE A 298 6.69 -25.56 24.40
CA PHE A 298 6.24 -26.93 24.62
C PHE A 298 6.48 -27.72 23.33
N ARG A 299 7.27 -28.81 23.41
CA ARG A 299 7.69 -29.66 22.28
C ARG A 299 7.09 -31.04 22.38
N GLY A 300 7.01 -31.78 21.26
CA GLY A 300 6.44 -33.13 21.23
C GLY A 300 4.93 -33.19 21.55
N VAL A 301 4.20 -32.10 21.30
CA VAL A 301 2.75 -32.06 21.48
C VAL A 301 2.08 -32.87 20.36
N ALA A 302 1.64 -34.08 20.68
CA ALA A 302 0.99 -34.96 19.72
C ALA A 302 -0.34 -34.35 19.23
N THR A 303 -0.53 -34.29 17.92
CA THR A 303 -1.80 -33.90 17.29
C THR A 303 -2.36 -35.08 16.50
N GLU A 304 -3.67 -35.30 16.57
CA GLU A 304 -4.35 -36.29 15.72
C GLU A 304 -4.86 -35.61 14.43
N PRO A 305 -4.66 -36.20 13.24
CA PRO A 305 -5.23 -35.68 12.01
C PRO A 305 -6.74 -35.49 12.14
N GLY A 306 -7.23 -34.28 11.84
CA GLY A 306 -8.65 -33.93 11.95
C GLY A 306 -9.12 -33.58 13.36
N ARG A 307 -8.25 -33.62 14.38
CA ARG A 307 -8.53 -33.02 15.70
C ARG A 307 -7.80 -31.69 15.85
N PRO A 308 -8.46 -30.65 16.39
CA PRO A 308 -7.81 -29.38 16.64
C PRO A 308 -6.79 -29.49 17.79
N LEU A 309 -5.72 -28.71 17.72
CA LEU A 309 -4.88 -28.44 18.87
C LEU A 309 -5.63 -27.50 19.82
N VAL A 310 -5.59 -27.82 21.10
CA VAL A 310 -6.38 -27.17 22.13
C VAL A 310 -5.46 -26.64 23.23
N ILE A 311 -5.64 -25.37 23.65
CA ILE A 311 -4.83 -24.71 24.69
C ILE A 311 -5.69 -23.85 25.64
N GLU A 312 -6.04 -24.32 26.84
CA GLU A 312 -6.70 -23.52 27.91
C GLU A 312 -5.72 -23.02 28.96
N PHE A 313 -6.22 -21.97 29.62
CA PHE A 313 -5.65 -21.37 30.79
C PHE A 313 -6.77 -21.34 31.84
N PRO A 314 -6.88 -22.36 32.70
CA PRO A 314 -7.82 -22.30 33.82
C PRO A 314 -7.25 -21.37 34.89
N ALA A 315 -8.11 -20.52 35.46
CA ALA A 315 -7.72 -19.78 36.65
C ALA A 315 -7.52 -20.79 37.78
N ARG A 316 -6.36 -20.76 38.44
CA ARG A 316 -6.15 -21.60 39.62
C ARG A 316 -7.09 -21.18 40.75
N ASP A 317 -7.59 -22.14 41.51
CA ASP A 317 -8.37 -21.87 42.72
C ASP A 317 -7.63 -20.87 43.63
N GLY A 318 -8.30 -19.76 43.96
CA GLY A 318 -7.75 -18.66 44.74
C GLY A 318 -7.08 -17.54 43.95
N SER A 319 -7.01 -17.62 42.62
CA SER A 319 -6.55 -16.50 41.79
C SER A 319 -7.58 -15.37 41.76
N ILE A 320 -7.17 -14.16 42.13
CA ILE A 320 -8.00 -12.94 42.03
C ILE A 320 -8.03 -12.35 40.61
N HIS A 321 -7.19 -12.87 39.72
CA HIS A 321 -7.08 -12.41 38.33
C HIS A 321 -7.34 -13.56 37.36
N PRO A 322 -8.03 -13.31 36.24
CA PRO A 322 -8.14 -14.31 35.19
C PRO A 322 -6.75 -14.61 34.61
N PRO A 323 -6.54 -15.81 34.09
CA PRO A 323 -5.30 -16.15 33.41
C PRO A 323 -5.05 -15.20 32.24
N LEU A 324 -3.78 -14.86 32.04
CA LEU A 324 -3.38 -13.82 31.10
C LEU A 324 -2.39 -14.40 30.09
N LEU A 325 -2.69 -14.18 28.81
CA LEU A 325 -1.93 -14.70 27.69
C LEU A 325 -1.82 -13.62 26.62
N CYS A 326 -0.59 -13.32 26.23
CA CYS A 326 -0.32 -12.27 25.24
C CYS A 326 -0.18 -12.83 23.82
N GLY A 327 0.13 -14.12 23.67
CA GLY A 327 0.19 -14.78 22.37
C GLY A 327 0.59 -16.25 22.47
N VAL A 328 0.31 -16.99 21.41
CA VAL A 328 0.77 -18.37 21.22
C VAL A 328 1.32 -18.50 19.80
N GLU A 329 2.48 -19.13 19.70
CA GLU A 329 3.05 -19.60 18.43
C GLU A 329 2.98 -21.12 18.37
N THR A 330 2.57 -21.66 17.22
CA THR A 330 2.56 -23.11 16.96
C THR A 330 3.38 -23.42 15.71
N ARG A 331 4.14 -24.51 15.76
CA ARG A 331 5.01 -24.98 14.67
C ARG A 331 4.98 -26.51 14.62
N LEU A 332 4.87 -27.09 13.42
CA LEU A 332 5.09 -28.52 13.19
C LEU A 332 6.59 -28.84 13.38
N GLU A 333 6.90 -29.86 14.18
CA GLU A 333 8.25 -30.40 14.29
C GLU A 333 8.60 -31.23 13.05
N GLU A 334 9.86 -31.17 12.62
CA GLU A 334 10.39 -31.88 11.43
C GLU A 334 10.61 -33.38 11.67
#